data_AF-A0A2W4RNF5-F1
#
_entry.id   AF-A0A2W4RNF5-F1
#
_cell.length_a   1.000
_cell.length_b   1.000
_cell.length_c   1.000
_cell.angle_alpha   90.00
_cell.angle_beta   90.00
_cell.angle_gamma   90.00
#
_symmetry.space_group_name_H-M   'P 1'
#
loop_
_entity.id
_entity.type
_entity.pdbx_description
1 polymer ?
#
loop_
_entity_poly.entity_id
_entity_poly.type
_entity_poly.pdbx_seq_one_letter_code
_entity_poly.pdbx_strand_id
1 'polypeptide(L)'
;MSHMYLKLYHGRTDPEATLGDWGTDGPEIGPLESVQGTYATDLKLRFANPIDAVTFNLDPHFPCLEYANDLIHHQGVFYGDFQVFTK
;
A
#
# COMPACT_ATOMS: atom_id res chain seq x y z
N MET A 1 -22.58 4.85 -2.89
CA MET A 1 -21.95 3.53 -3.10
C MET A 1 -20.73 3.51 -2.20
N SER A 2 -20.46 2.40 -1.51
CA SER A 2 -19.25 2.26 -0.69
C SER A 2 -18.06 1.90 -1.57
N HIS A 3 -16.92 2.52 -1.35
CA HIS A 3 -15.67 2.24 -2.06
C HIS A 3 -14.67 1.56 -1.13
N MET A 4 -13.81 0.69 -1.68
CA MET A 4 -12.75 0.02 -0.92
C MET A 4 -11.46 0.84 -0.96
N TYR A 5 -10.69 0.76 0.11
CA TYR A 5 -9.42 1.46 0.27
C TYR A 5 -8.40 0.55 0.95
N LEU A 6 -7.13 0.77 0.64
CA LEU A 6 -5.97 0.16 1.29
C LEU A 6 -5.26 1.25 2.09
N LYS A 7 -5.03 1.05 3.39
CA LYS A 7 -4.21 1.96 4.21
C LYS A 7 -2.95 1.24 4.67
N LEU A 8 -1.82 1.93 4.57
CA LEU A 8 -0.52 1.46 5.05
C LEU A 8 -0.21 2.06 6.42
N TYR A 9 0.44 1.28 7.29
CA TYR A 9 0.80 1.65 8.65
C TYR A 9 2.19 1.14 9.01
N HIS A 10 2.69 1.57 10.17
CA HIS A 10 3.94 1.06 10.72
C HIS A 10 5.12 1.36 9.77
N GLY A 11 5.22 2.61 9.31
CA GLY A 11 6.21 3.05 8.32
C GLY A 11 7.59 3.35 8.91
N ARG A 12 8.65 2.91 8.23
CA ARG A 12 10.07 3.18 8.55
C ARG A 12 10.88 3.46 7.28
N THR A 13 11.96 4.24 7.38
CA THR A 13 12.86 4.54 6.24
C THR A 13 14.04 3.57 6.15
N ASP A 14 14.40 2.93 7.27
CA ASP A 14 15.35 1.82 7.32
C ASP A 14 14.56 0.53 7.60
N PRO A 15 14.51 -0.45 6.67
CA PRO A 15 13.72 -1.66 6.82
C PRO A 15 14.14 -2.51 8.03
N GLU A 16 15.38 -2.39 8.48
CA GLU A 16 15.90 -3.13 9.64
C GLU A 16 15.64 -2.38 10.97
N ALA A 17 15.04 -1.18 10.91
CA ALA A 17 14.76 -0.40 12.10
C ALA A 17 13.70 -1.08 12.99
N THR A 18 14.07 -1.26 14.26
CA THR A 18 13.11 -1.58 15.32
C THR A 18 12.39 -0.31 15.74
N LEU A 19 11.08 -0.26 15.55
CA LEU A 19 10.26 0.86 15.97
C LEU A 19 9.80 0.68 17.42
N GLY A 20 9.89 1.75 18.22
CA GLY A 20 9.35 1.79 19.58
C GLY A 20 7.87 2.19 19.64
N ASP A 21 7.30 2.63 18.52
CA ASP A 21 5.92 3.07 18.34
C ASP A 21 5.38 2.62 16.96
N TRP A 22 4.33 3.27 16.47
CA TRP A 22 3.72 2.97 15.16
C TRP A 22 4.48 3.57 13.96
N GLY A 23 5.60 4.25 14.13
CA GLY A 23 6.34 4.87 13.03
C GLY A 23 5.52 5.87 12.23
N THR A 24 5.82 5.97 10.93
CA THR A 24 5.16 6.91 10.01
C THR A 24 3.79 6.39 9.56
N ASP A 25 2.77 7.26 9.59
CA ASP A 25 1.46 6.97 9.03
C ASP A 25 1.50 6.95 7.51
N GLY A 26 1.01 5.87 6.89
CA GLY A 26 1.11 5.66 5.44
C GLY A 26 -0.03 6.27 4.63
N PRO A 27 0.00 6.19 3.30
CA PRO A 27 -1.10 6.66 2.46
C PRO A 27 -2.35 5.78 2.62
N GLU A 28 -3.50 6.40 2.40
CA GLU A 28 -4.74 5.71 2.08
C GLU A 28 -4.90 5.69 0.56
N ILE A 29 -4.86 4.51 -0.03
CA ILE A 29 -4.84 4.25 -1.46
C ILE A 29 -6.22 3.75 -1.91
N GLY A 30 -6.81 4.46 -2.86
CA GLY A 30 -8.11 4.13 -3.45
C GLY A 30 -8.75 5.37 -4.09
N PRO A 31 -10.00 5.27 -4.58
CA PRO A 31 -10.91 4.11 -4.49
C PRO A 31 -10.47 2.86 -5.26
N LEU A 32 -10.67 1.67 -4.67
CA LEU A 32 -10.34 0.37 -5.24
C LEU A 32 -11.59 -0.49 -5.49
N GLU A 33 -11.50 -1.38 -6.49
CA GLU A 33 -12.47 -2.45 -6.77
C GLU A 33 -11.97 -3.80 -6.24
N SER A 34 -10.65 -4.03 -6.21
CA SER A 34 -10.04 -5.24 -5.66
C SER A 34 -8.61 -5.02 -5.18
N VAL A 35 -8.21 -5.76 -4.15
CA VAL A 35 -6.82 -5.94 -3.73
C VAL A 35 -6.50 -7.43 -3.83
N GLN A 36 -5.45 -7.80 -4.55
CA GLN A 36 -4.97 -9.17 -4.65
C GLN A 36 -3.54 -9.25 -4.12
N GLY A 37 -3.30 -10.11 -3.13
CA GLY A 37 -1.97 -10.35 -2.60
C GLY A 37 -1.35 -11.63 -3.14
N THR A 38 -0.08 -11.55 -3.54
CA THR A 38 0.80 -12.72 -3.67
C THR A 38 1.67 -12.75 -2.42
N TYR A 39 1.59 -13.83 -1.65
CA TYR A 39 2.22 -13.94 -0.34
C TYR A 39 3.71 -13.52 -0.37
N ALA A 40 4.07 -12.58 0.52
CA ALA A 40 5.41 -12.02 0.68
C ALA A 40 6.06 -11.49 -0.62
N THR A 41 5.26 -11.18 -1.64
CA THR A 41 5.75 -10.78 -2.97
C THR A 41 5.17 -9.44 -3.36
N ASP A 42 3.84 -9.35 -3.50
CA ASP A 42 3.19 -8.15 -4.03
C ASP A 42 1.74 -7.98 -3.58
N LEU A 43 1.25 -6.74 -3.64
CA LEU A 43 -0.16 -6.37 -3.63
C LEU A 43 -0.52 -5.70 -4.96
N LYS A 44 -1.33 -6.38 -5.77
CA LYS A 44 -1.89 -5.86 -7.02
C LYS A 44 -3.20 -5.14 -6.73
N LEU A 45 -3.32 -3.90 -7.20
CA LEU A 45 -4.46 -3.03 -6.93
C LEU A 45 -5.27 -2.80 -8.20
N ARG A 46 -6.59 -2.94 -8.09
CA ARG A 46 -7.53 -2.49 -9.13
C ARG A 46 -8.22 -1.23 -8.64
N PHE A 47 -7.89 -0.09 -9.22
CA PHE A 47 -8.56 1.17 -8.94
C PHE A 47 -9.94 1.21 -9.61
N ALA A 48 -10.91 1.88 -8.98
CA ALA A 48 -12.20 2.16 -9.61
C ALA A 48 -12.04 3.06 -10.84
N ASN A 49 -11.04 3.94 -10.83
CA ASN A 49 -10.59 4.68 -12.00
C ASN A 49 -9.08 4.47 -12.17
N PRO A 50 -8.62 3.78 -13.23
CA PRO A 50 -7.20 3.46 -13.41
C PRO A 50 -6.25 4.66 -13.38
N ILE A 51 -6.70 5.85 -13.78
CA ILE A 51 -5.85 7.05 -13.78
C ILE A 51 -5.47 7.49 -12.36
N ASP A 52 -6.25 7.15 -11.33
CA ASP A 52 -6.00 7.57 -9.95
C ASP A 52 -4.71 6.95 -9.38
N ALA A 53 -4.25 5.84 -9.96
CA ALA A 53 -2.98 5.20 -9.61
C ALA A 53 -1.79 6.17 -9.72
N VAL A 54 -1.83 7.11 -10.67
CA VAL A 54 -0.73 8.08 -10.86
C VAL A 54 -0.59 9.04 -9.67
N THR A 55 -1.69 9.33 -8.97
CA THR A 55 -1.68 10.19 -7.75
C THR A 55 -0.93 9.54 -6.60
N PHE A 56 -0.81 8.21 -6.63
CA PHE A 56 -0.05 7.43 -5.65
C PHE A 56 1.33 7.02 -6.19
N ASN A 57 1.80 7.59 -7.31
CA ASN A 57 3.07 7.22 -7.93
C ASN A 57 3.17 5.71 -8.26
N LEU A 58 2.06 5.14 -8.74
CA LEU A 58 1.95 3.76 -9.23
C LEU A 58 1.76 3.74 -10.74
N ASP A 59 2.14 2.62 -11.37
CA ASP A 59 1.84 2.37 -12.78
C ASP A 59 0.32 2.24 -12.98
N PRO A 60 -0.33 3.07 -13.82
CA PRO A 60 -1.78 2.99 -14.05
C PRO A 60 -2.23 1.75 -14.83
N HIS A 61 -1.32 1.06 -15.55
CA HIS A 61 -1.61 -0.19 -16.26
C HIS A 61 -1.45 -1.41 -15.36
N PHE A 62 -0.55 -1.34 -14.38
CA PHE A 62 -0.29 -2.41 -13.44
C PHE A 62 0.01 -1.87 -12.03
N PRO A 63 -1.00 -1.33 -11.32
CA PRO A 63 -0.78 -0.74 -10.01
C PRO A 63 -0.41 -1.82 -9.00
N CYS A 64 0.82 -1.77 -8.49
CA CYS A 64 1.40 -2.83 -7.68
C CYS A 64 2.26 -2.23 -6.56
N LEU A 65 2.12 -2.75 -5.35
CA LEU A 65 3.02 -2.49 -4.23
C LEU A 65 3.85 -3.75 -3.99
N GLU A 66 5.17 -3.62 -3.98
CA GLU A 66 6.09 -4.74 -3.81
C GLU A 66 6.53 -4.89 -2.36
N TYR A 67 6.79 -6.12 -1.96
CA TYR A 67 7.45 -6.40 -0.70
C TYR A 67 8.96 -6.26 -0.84
N ALA A 68 9.60 -5.69 0.19
CA ALA A 68 11.04 -5.67 0.39
C ALA A 68 11.31 -6.04 1.87
N ASN A 69 12.01 -7.16 2.10
CA ASN A 69 12.29 -7.70 3.44
C ASN A 69 11.02 -7.84 4.31
N ASP A 70 9.98 -8.51 3.81
CA ASP A 70 8.69 -8.70 4.47
C ASP A 70 7.87 -7.42 4.75
N LEU A 71 8.33 -6.26 4.28
CA LEU A 71 7.65 -4.97 4.40
C LEU A 71 7.14 -4.50 3.04
N ILE A 72 6.01 -3.80 3.01
CA ILE A 72 5.50 -3.17 1.78
C ILE A 72 6.33 -1.91 1.52
N HIS A 73 7.01 -1.82 0.38
CA HIS A 73 7.76 -0.62 0.00
C HIS A 73 6.90 0.32 -0.84
N HIS A 74 6.79 1.58 -0.40
CA HIS A 74 6.11 2.62 -1.16
C HIS A 74 6.75 3.99 -0.92
N GLN A 75 7.15 4.67 -1.99
CA GLN A 75 7.73 6.02 -1.97
C GLN A 75 8.86 6.21 -0.93
N GLY A 76 9.75 5.21 -0.80
CA GLY A 76 10.90 5.27 0.11
C GLY A 76 10.58 4.93 1.57
N VAL A 77 9.36 4.48 1.87
CA VAL A 77 8.94 4.03 3.20
C VAL A 77 8.57 2.55 3.16
N PHE A 78 8.97 1.81 4.19
CA PHE A 78 8.70 0.39 4.38
C PHE A 78 7.62 0.22 5.46
N TYR A 79 6.50 -0.39 5.08
CA TYR A 79 5.32 -0.52 5.93
C TYR A 79 5.17 -1.97 6.40
N GLY A 80 5.02 -2.13 7.72
CA GLY A 80 4.85 -3.45 8.34
C GLY A 80 3.41 -3.96 8.29
N ASP A 81 2.45 -3.04 8.24
CA ASP A 81 1.04 -3.36 8.36
C ASP A 81 0.22 -2.69 7.26
N PHE A 82 -0.88 -3.34 6.88
CA PHE A 82 -1.88 -2.75 5.99
C PHE A 82 -3.30 -3.16 6.40
N GLN A 83 -4.27 -2.33 6.04
CA GLN A 83 -5.69 -2.62 6.22
C GLN A 83 -6.44 -2.40 4.92
N VAL A 84 -7.38 -3.29 4.62
CA VAL A 84 -8.39 -3.10 3.57
C VAL A 84 -9.73 -2.81 4.24
N PHE A 85 -10.41 -1.73 3.85
CA PHE A 85 -11.68 -1.30 4.44
C PHE A 85 -12.56 -0.57 3.42
N THR A 86 -13.80 -0.26 3.80
CA THR A 86 -14.77 0.46 2.96
C THR A 86 -15.17 1.82 3.55
N LYS A 87 -15.35 2.85 2.71
CA LYS A 87 -15.93 4.16 3.05
C LYS A 87 -17.13 4.50 2.17
#